data_AF-A0A8R1DPF5-F1
#
_entry.id   AF-A0A8R1DPF5-F1
#
_cell.length_a   1.000
_cell.length_b   1.000
_cell.length_c   1.000
_cell.angle_alpha   90.00
_cell.angle_beta   90.00
_cell.angle_gamma   90.00
#
_symmetry.space_group_name_H-M   'P 1'
#
loop_
_entity.id
_entity.type
_entity.pdbx_description
1 polymer ?
#
loop_
_entity_poly.entity_id
_entity_poly.type
_entity_poly.pdbx_seq_one_letter_code
_entity_poly.pdbx_strand_id
1 'polypeptide(L)'
;MAFYANHTLQVSQADRYRFPSTQFGYRISPNCSPYILQDFSQVLNRLMHLEAYCDGDSIAGTSIKEESASSEPDLFQALFFPRSIAPRTPMKAVAATQMTEETLSAMWFRLVAHYFEWLTGISEIQYMAHEDKVRLVVCHLCKVVCLSVVYTNYTCKGSEQEDCLFFGSEFYWDPARSNDPLMDEYCLEMKRTVNRILAPVKKFGMSREEFILIKLMILFDCTNLTGISDEGLEFARSMCNKYRATLSQLVRFHVEEMGVAEGWSGEQIDRYSMEKLKCLLDVPMSIEVLGKLDDDSLADMVENNYGGMRGILQQQIHTESRKIRRF
;
A
#
# COMPACT_ATOMS: atom_id res chain seq x y z
N MET A 1 17.77 -18.35 17.41
CA MET A 1 16.52 -19.10 17.63
C MET A 1 15.75 -18.39 18.74
N ALA A 2 14.78 -17.55 18.37
CA ALA A 2 13.85 -16.96 19.33
C ALA A 2 12.54 -17.76 19.23
N PHE A 3 12.12 -18.35 20.34
CA PHE A 3 10.88 -19.10 20.47
C PHE A 3 9.69 -18.14 20.35
N TYR A 4 8.79 -18.37 19.39
CA TYR A 4 7.47 -17.73 19.38
C TYR A 4 6.71 -18.20 20.62
N ALA A 5 6.33 -17.26 21.47
CA ALA A 5 5.53 -17.54 22.65
C ALA A 5 4.12 -18.02 22.24
N ASN A 6 3.56 -18.93 23.03
CA ASN A 6 2.22 -19.48 22.84
C ASN A 6 1.16 -18.36 22.91
N HIS A 7 0.68 -17.91 21.75
CA HIS A 7 -0.47 -17.01 21.67
C HIS A 7 -1.78 -17.84 21.76
N THR A 8 -2.30 -18.02 22.98
CA THR A 8 -3.68 -18.47 23.18
C THR A 8 -4.64 -17.30 22.98
N LEU A 9 -5.07 -17.08 21.74
CA LEU A 9 -6.23 -16.24 21.42
C LEU A 9 -7.51 -17.02 21.76
N GLN A 10 -8.40 -16.43 22.57
CA GLN A 10 -9.75 -16.98 22.74
C GLN A 10 -10.51 -16.88 21.41
N VAL A 11 -10.70 -18.04 20.78
CA VAL A 11 -11.25 -18.25 19.43
C VAL A 11 -12.64 -17.60 19.23
N SER A 12 -13.38 -17.29 20.30
CA SER A 12 -14.71 -16.66 20.22
C SER A 12 -14.74 -15.17 19.89
N GLN A 13 -13.62 -14.44 20.04
CA GLN A 13 -13.51 -13.02 19.63
C GLN A 13 -12.96 -12.85 18.20
N ALA A 14 -12.38 -13.90 17.61
CA ALA A 14 -11.64 -13.85 16.35
C ALA A 14 -12.51 -13.52 15.12
N ASP A 15 -13.80 -13.86 15.12
CA ASP A 15 -14.68 -13.64 13.96
C ASP A 15 -15.04 -12.16 13.73
N ARG A 16 -14.92 -11.29 14.75
CA ARG A 16 -15.27 -9.86 14.65
C ARG A 16 -14.15 -8.99 14.04
N TYR A 17 -12.91 -9.49 14.10
CA TYR A 17 -11.73 -8.81 13.55
C TYR A 17 -11.24 -9.44 12.24
N ARG A 18 -11.93 -10.48 11.75
CA ARG A 18 -11.53 -11.25 10.57
C ARG A 18 -11.94 -10.56 9.29
N PHE A 19 -11.00 -10.48 8.33
CA PHE A 19 -11.29 -10.03 6.98
C PHE A 19 -12.31 -10.96 6.30
N PRO A 20 -13.39 -10.44 5.67
CA PRO A 20 -14.46 -11.27 5.10
C PRO A 20 -14.03 -11.83 3.73
N SER A 21 -13.03 -12.71 3.73
CA SER A 21 -12.42 -13.30 2.52
C SER A 21 -13.46 -13.91 1.56
N THR A 22 -14.53 -14.52 2.08
CA THR A 22 -15.60 -15.10 1.26
C THR A 22 -16.31 -14.10 0.34
N GLN A 23 -16.33 -12.80 0.68
CA GLN A 23 -16.93 -11.73 -0.15
C GLN A 23 -16.09 -11.39 -1.38
N PHE A 24 -14.81 -11.76 -1.40
CA PHE A 24 -13.86 -11.48 -2.48
C PHE A 24 -13.58 -12.72 -3.35
N GLY A 25 -14.48 -13.70 -3.32
CA GLY A 25 -14.36 -14.90 -4.15
C GLY A 25 -13.25 -15.86 -3.71
N TYR A 26 -12.82 -15.79 -2.44
CA TYR A 26 -11.92 -16.77 -1.83
C TYR A 26 -12.62 -18.11 -1.64
N ARG A 27 -12.89 -18.80 -2.74
CA ARG A 27 -12.91 -20.25 -2.71
C ARG A 27 -11.51 -20.66 -3.14
N ILE A 28 -10.77 -21.29 -2.24
CA ILE A 28 -9.60 -22.10 -2.62
C ILE A 28 -10.19 -23.22 -3.50
N SER A 29 -10.39 -22.91 -4.78
CA SER A 29 -10.71 -23.92 -5.76
C SER A 29 -9.40 -24.67 -5.96
N PRO A 30 -9.33 -25.98 -5.66
CA PRO A 30 -8.12 -26.76 -5.87
C PRO A 30 -7.65 -26.77 -7.35
N ASN A 31 -8.48 -26.23 -8.27
CA ASN A 31 -8.20 -26.14 -9.70
C ASN A 31 -7.77 -24.74 -10.18
N CYS A 32 -7.70 -23.72 -9.31
CA CYS A 32 -7.24 -22.38 -9.70
C CYS A 32 -5.79 -22.16 -9.26
N SER A 33 -4.84 -22.50 -10.13
CA SER A 33 -3.43 -22.18 -9.90
C SER A 33 -3.22 -20.65 -9.89
N PRO A 34 -2.50 -20.09 -8.90
CA PRO A 34 -2.20 -18.65 -8.84
C PRO A 34 -1.35 -18.19 -10.04
N TYR A 35 -0.68 -19.14 -10.70
CA TYR A 35 0.20 -18.94 -11.85
C TYR A 35 -0.55 -18.85 -13.19
N ILE A 36 -1.84 -19.18 -13.24
CA ILE A 36 -2.62 -19.09 -14.48
C ILE A 36 -3.09 -17.64 -14.67
N LEU A 37 -2.78 -17.08 -15.84
CA LEU A 37 -3.38 -15.83 -16.33
C LEU A 37 -4.89 -16.04 -16.48
N GLN A 38 -5.63 -15.63 -15.46
CA GLN A 38 -7.07 -15.40 -15.57
C GLN A 38 -7.32 -14.22 -16.51
N ASP A 39 -8.50 -14.13 -17.10
CA ASP A 39 -8.95 -12.94 -17.83
C ASP A 39 -8.63 -11.68 -17.00
N PHE A 40 -7.89 -10.74 -17.59
CA PHE A 40 -7.41 -9.55 -16.91
C PHE A 40 -8.58 -8.75 -16.30
N SER A 41 -9.76 -8.80 -16.92
CA SER A 41 -10.97 -8.15 -16.44
C SER A 41 -11.45 -8.75 -15.12
N GLN A 42 -11.36 -10.07 -14.94
CA GLN A 42 -11.75 -10.75 -13.70
C GLN A 42 -10.76 -10.47 -12.56
N VAL A 43 -9.46 -10.40 -12.89
CA VAL A 43 -8.42 -10.01 -11.94
C VAL A 43 -8.66 -8.58 -11.46
N LEU A 44 -8.86 -7.64 -12.39
CA LEU A 44 -9.11 -6.24 -12.08
C LEU A 44 -10.39 -6.03 -11.27
N ASN A 45 -11.50 -6.65 -11.64
CA ASN A 45 -12.76 -6.51 -10.91
C ASN A 45 -12.63 -6.91 -9.43
N ARG A 46 -11.93 -8.00 -9.13
CA ARG A 46 -11.70 -8.43 -7.74
C ARG A 46 -10.86 -7.42 -6.97
N LEU A 47 -9.78 -6.94 -7.57
CA LEU A 47 -8.86 -6.00 -6.94
C LEU A 47 -9.48 -4.61 -6.76
N MET A 48 -10.32 -4.18 -7.71
CA MET A 48 -11.09 -2.95 -7.61
C MET A 48 -12.12 -3.01 -6.47
N HIS A 49 -12.81 -4.14 -6.31
CA HIS A 49 -13.70 -4.36 -5.17
C HIS A 49 -12.93 -4.37 -3.84
N LEU A 50 -11.74 -4.98 -3.81
CA LEU A 50 -10.89 -4.94 -2.63
C LEU A 50 -10.48 -3.51 -2.26
N GLU A 51 -9.97 -2.74 -3.23
CA GLU A 51 -9.55 -1.36 -2.99
C GLU A 51 -10.75 -0.50 -2.56
N ALA A 52 -11.91 -0.66 -3.20
CA ALA A 52 -13.14 0.01 -2.79
C ALA A 52 -13.62 -0.41 -1.40
N TYR A 53 -13.44 -1.67 -1.02
CA TYR A 53 -13.69 -2.12 0.33
C TYR A 53 -12.74 -1.42 1.29
N CYS A 54 -11.42 -1.53 1.14
CA CYS A 54 -10.47 -0.91 2.07
C CYS A 54 -10.64 0.63 2.17
N ASP A 55 -11.05 1.29 1.08
CA ASP A 55 -11.28 2.74 1.04
C ASP A 55 -12.64 3.18 1.61
N GLY A 56 -13.60 2.28 1.76
CA GLY A 56 -14.98 2.62 2.13
C GLY A 56 -15.24 2.68 3.63
N ASP A 57 -16.19 3.54 4.03
CA ASP A 57 -16.84 3.45 5.34
C ASP A 57 -17.51 2.09 5.49
N SER A 58 -17.31 1.42 6.62
CA SER A 58 -18.02 0.15 6.83
C SER A 58 -19.52 0.40 6.78
N ILE A 59 -20.24 -0.29 5.88
CA ILE A 59 -21.65 -0.56 6.13
C ILE A 59 -21.69 -1.41 7.40
N ALA A 60 -22.21 -0.83 8.48
CA ALA A 60 -22.64 -1.49 9.71
C ALA A 60 -21.57 -2.30 10.47
N GLY A 61 -20.77 -1.59 11.26
CA GLY A 61 -20.19 -2.13 12.48
C GLY A 61 -20.27 -1.05 13.55
N THR A 62 -21.25 -1.17 14.45
CA THR A 62 -21.36 -0.36 15.67
C THR A 62 -20.00 -0.14 16.30
N SER A 63 -19.71 1.10 16.72
CA SER A 63 -18.63 1.42 17.66
C SER A 63 -18.65 0.39 18.80
N ILE A 64 -17.70 -0.54 18.78
CA ILE A 64 -17.54 -1.53 19.84
C ILE A 64 -16.68 -0.83 20.89
N LYS A 65 -17.26 -0.67 22.09
CA LYS A 65 -16.53 -0.22 23.28
C LYS A 65 -15.25 -1.05 23.41
N GLU A 66 -14.13 -0.35 23.50
CA GLU A 66 -12.81 -0.89 23.81
C GLU A 66 -12.90 -1.68 25.12
N GLU A 67 -13.00 -3.00 25.01
CA GLU A 67 -12.50 -3.86 26.08
C GLU A 67 -10.98 -3.83 25.94
N SER A 68 -10.35 -3.18 26.91
CA SER A 68 -8.91 -2.99 27.04
C SER A 68 -8.15 -4.32 26.94
N ALA A 69 -7.72 -4.70 25.74
CA ALA A 69 -6.57 -5.57 25.57
C ALA A 69 -5.34 -4.66 25.65
N SER A 70 -4.70 -4.63 26.82
CA SER A 70 -3.62 -3.70 27.18
C SER A 70 -2.25 -4.05 26.56
N SER A 71 -2.22 -4.71 25.40
CA SER A 71 -0.98 -5.06 24.71
C SER A 71 -0.92 -4.33 23.38
N GLU A 72 0.12 -3.51 23.20
CA GLU A 72 0.47 -2.96 21.89
C GLU A 72 0.51 -4.09 20.85
N PRO A 73 -0.10 -3.91 19.67
CA PRO A 73 -0.10 -4.95 18.64
C PRO A 73 1.34 -5.24 18.22
N ASP A 74 1.63 -6.51 17.93
CA ASP A 74 2.87 -6.90 17.27
C ASP A 74 2.62 -7.15 15.77
N LEU A 75 3.69 -7.40 15.02
CA LEU A 75 3.64 -7.64 13.58
C LEU A 75 2.78 -8.87 13.22
N PHE A 76 2.79 -9.90 14.06
CA PHE A 76 1.96 -11.08 13.83
C PHE A 76 0.48 -10.70 13.98
N GLN A 77 0.11 -10.02 15.06
CA GLN A 77 -1.23 -9.53 15.28
C GLN A 77 -1.69 -8.59 14.16
N ALA A 78 -0.82 -7.69 13.69
CA ALA A 78 -1.09 -6.79 12.58
C ALA A 78 -1.43 -7.53 11.27
N LEU A 79 -0.68 -8.61 10.96
CA LEU A 79 -0.90 -9.42 9.76
C LEU A 79 -2.24 -10.15 9.75
N PHE A 80 -2.73 -10.60 10.91
CA PHE A 80 -3.95 -11.40 11.02
C PHE A 80 -5.18 -10.60 11.44
N PHE A 81 -4.98 -9.48 12.14
CA PHE A 81 -6.02 -8.66 12.75
C PHE A 81 -5.73 -7.16 12.55
N PRO A 82 -5.73 -6.65 11.29
CA PRO A 82 -5.40 -5.25 10.99
C PRO A 82 -6.23 -4.23 11.79
N ARG A 83 -7.47 -4.59 12.14
CA ARG A 83 -8.39 -3.76 12.94
C ARG A 83 -8.00 -3.56 14.39
N SER A 84 -7.00 -4.30 14.90
CA SER A 84 -6.45 -4.04 16.24
C SER A 84 -5.38 -2.94 16.26
N ILE A 85 -4.95 -2.45 15.08
CA ILE A 85 -3.94 -1.39 14.96
C ILE A 85 -4.60 -0.02 15.05
N ALA A 86 -5.64 0.20 14.25
CA ALA A 86 -6.41 1.43 14.24
C ALA A 86 -7.86 1.17 13.77
N PRO A 87 -8.82 2.02 14.17
CA PRO A 87 -10.14 2.03 13.57
C PRO A 87 -10.05 2.27 12.06
N ARG A 88 -11.01 1.72 11.32
CA ARG A 88 -11.09 1.91 9.88
C ARG A 88 -11.56 3.32 9.56
N THR A 89 -10.73 4.07 8.84
CA THR A 89 -11.04 5.42 8.34
C THR A 89 -10.85 5.45 6.83
N PRO A 90 -11.83 5.96 6.04
CA PRO A 90 -11.70 6.04 4.59
C PRO A 90 -10.45 6.78 4.14
N MET A 91 -9.68 6.22 3.20
CA MET A 91 -8.52 6.91 2.63
C MET A 91 -8.90 8.22 1.92
N LYS A 92 -10.13 8.29 1.39
CA LYS A 92 -10.68 9.46 0.68
C LYS A 92 -11.46 10.42 1.59
N ALA A 93 -11.41 10.25 2.90
CA ALA A 93 -12.07 11.18 3.82
C ALA A 93 -11.55 12.61 3.59
N VAL A 94 -12.44 13.59 3.76
CA VAL A 94 -12.10 15.01 3.59
C VAL A 94 -10.95 15.34 4.53
N ALA A 95 -9.88 15.92 3.98
CA ALA A 95 -8.72 16.35 4.75
C ALA A 95 -9.16 17.35 5.82
N ALA A 96 -8.99 16.96 7.09
CA ALA A 96 -9.50 17.70 8.24
C ALA A 96 -8.42 17.90 9.32
N THR A 97 -7.43 17.01 9.37
CA THR A 97 -6.42 16.99 10.42
C THR A 97 -5.05 17.38 9.88
N GLN A 98 -4.51 18.48 10.40
CA GLN A 98 -3.14 18.93 10.12
C GLN A 98 -2.13 17.96 10.75
N MET A 99 -1.07 17.66 10.01
CA MET A 99 0.09 16.94 10.54
C MET A 99 0.86 17.82 11.52
N THR A 100 1.04 17.28 12.73
CA THR A 100 1.83 17.82 13.84
C THR A 100 2.55 16.65 14.51
N GLU A 101 3.41 16.95 15.48
CA GLU A 101 4.01 15.92 16.32
C GLU A 101 2.94 15.00 16.95
N GLU A 102 1.86 15.57 17.49
CA GLU A 102 0.82 14.82 18.20
C GLU A 102 -0.05 13.93 17.29
N THR A 103 -0.15 14.28 16.01
CA THR A 103 -1.01 13.56 15.05
C THR A 103 -0.25 12.53 14.21
N LEU A 104 1.10 12.54 14.27
CA LEU A 104 1.98 11.66 13.50
C LEU A 104 1.66 10.17 13.69
N SER A 105 1.62 9.70 14.94
CA SER A 105 1.39 8.28 15.24
C SER A 105 0.01 7.82 14.77
N ALA A 106 -1.02 8.65 14.98
CA ALA A 106 -2.38 8.35 14.52
C ALA A 106 -2.47 8.24 13.00
N MET A 107 -1.81 9.14 12.25
CA MET A 107 -1.72 9.07 10.80
C MET A 107 -1.03 7.77 10.36
N TRP A 108 0.15 7.48 10.90
CA TRP A 108 0.92 6.30 10.56
C TRP A 108 0.15 4.99 10.78
N PHE A 109 -0.46 4.83 11.96
CA PHE A 109 -1.21 3.63 12.29
C PHE A 109 -2.42 3.40 11.39
N ARG A 110 -3.09 4.45 10.93
CA ARG A 110 -4.20 4.32 9.96
C ARG A 110 -3.71 3.84 8.60
N LEU A 111 -2.57 4.37 8.11
CA LEU A 111 -1.96 3.90 6.86
C LEU A 111 -1.51 2.42 6.96
N VAL A 112 -0.89 2.06 8.08
CA VAL A 112 -0.46 0.68 8.36
C VAL A 112 -1.67 -0.27 8.46
N ALA A 113 -2.74 0.13 9.14
CA ALA A 113 -3.96 -0.65 9.26
C ALA A 113 -4.63 -0.87 7.90
N HIS A 114 -4.72 0.18 7.06
CA HIS A 114 -5.24 0.08 5.69
C HIS A 114 -4.39 -0.88 4.85
N TYR A 115 -3.06 -0.78 4.94
CA TYR A 115 -2.14 -1.67 4.25
C TYR A 115 -2.36 -3.14 4.65
N PHE A 116 -2.40 -3.46 5.94
CA PHE A 116 -2.63 -4.84 6.39
C PHE A 116 -4.05 -5.34 6.05
N GLU A 117 -5.08 -4.48 6.11
CA GLU A 117 -6.43 -4.86 5.65
C GLU A 117 -6.44 -5.17 4.15
N TRP A 118 -5.77 -4.35 3.34
CA TRP A 118 -5.60 -4.60 1.90
C TRP A 118 -4.84 -5.91 1.64
N LEU A 119 -3.75 -6.17 2.37
CA LEU A 119 -2.96 -7.40 2.25
C LEU A 119 -3.77 -8.66 2.51
N THR A 120 -4.65 -8.64 3.52
CA THR A 120 -5.53 -9.79 3.81
C THR A 120 -6.48 -10.10 2.66
N GLY A 121 -6.71 -9.13 1.78
CA GLY A 121 -7.46 -9.23 0.54
C GLY A 121 -6.66 -9.67 -0.69
N ILE A 122 -5.34 -9.90 -0.59
CA ILE A 122 -4.51 -10.42 -1.68
C ILE A 122 -4.36 -11.94 -1.59
N SER A 123 -5.10 -12.65 -2.43
CA SER A 123 -5.23 -14.11 -2.34
C SER A 123 -3.94 -14.86 -2.62
N GLU A 124 -3.09 -14.30 -3.46
CA GLU A 124 -1.84 -14.89 -3.90
C GLU A 124 -0.85 -15.06 -2.74
N ILE A 125 -0.88 -14.14 -1.77
CA ILE A 125 0.02 -14.18 -0.60
C ILE A 125 -0.21 -15.46 0.23
N GLN A 126 -1.41 -16.05 0.20
CA GLN A 126 -1.69 -17.26 0.98
C GLN A 126 -0.86 -18.48 0.55
N TYR A 127 -0.31 -18.48 -0.67
CA TYR A 127 0.51 -19.56 -1.21
C TYR A 127 1.99 -19.45 -0.85
N MET A 128 2.43 -18.33 -0.27
CA MET A 128 3.79 -18.17 0.21
C MET A 128 3.98 -18.82 1.58
N ALA A 129 5.18 -19.37 1.81
CA ALA A 129 5.61 -19.79 3.13
C ALA A 129 5.52 -18.63 4.13
N HIS A 130 5.27 -18.96 5.40
CA HIS A 130 5.01 -17.94 6.42
C HIS A 130 6.18 -16.95 6.57
N GLU A 131 7.41 -17.44 6.61
CA GLU A 131 8.61 -16.59 6.74
C GLU A 131 8.78 -15.64 5.54
N ASP A 132 8.63 -16.16 4.32
CA ASP A 132 8.75 -15.36 3.10
C ASP A 132 7.65 -14.31 2.99
N LYS A 133 6.43 -14.66 3.40
CA LYS A 133 5.29 -13.74 3.46
C LYS A 133 5.57 -12.58 4.41
N VAL A 134 6.05 -12.87 5.61
CA VAL A 134 6.38 -11.83 6.60
C VAL A 134 7.45 -10.90 6.04
N ARG A 135 8.52 -11.46 5.44
CA ARG A 135 9.59 -10.69 4.80
C ARG A 135 9.05 -9.79 3.68
N LEU A 136 8.30 -10.36 2.73
CA LEU A 136 7.73 -9.63 1.60
C LEU A 136 6.91 -8.43 2.08
N VAL A 137 5.98 -8.69 3.01
CA VAL A 137 5.06 -7.69 3.55
C VAL A 137 5.78 -6.57 4.28
N VAL A 138 6.68 -6.88 5.20
CA VAL A 138 7.34 -5.83 5.99
C VAL A 138 8.24 -4.95 5.13
N CYS A 139 9.02 -5.55 4.23
CA CYS A 139 9.95 -4.80 3.39
C CYS A 139 9.27 -3.88 2.37
N HIS A 140 8.03 -4.18 2.01
CA HIS A 140 7.27 -3.42 1.02
C HIS A 140 6.23 -2.49 1.63
N LEU A 141 6.03 -2.53 2.95
CA LEU A 141 5.02 -1.74 3.64
C LEU A 141 5.16 -0.25 3.31
N CYS A 142 6.31 0.37 3.60
CA CYS A 142 6.49 1.82 3.37
C CYS A 142 6.34 2.17 1.89
N LYS A 143 6.80 1.30 0.97
CA LYS A 143 6.68 1.53 -0.48
C LYS A 143 5.22 1.52 -0.93
N VAL A 144 4.44 0.55 -0.49
CA VAL A 144 3.01 0.43 -0.83
C VAL A 144 2.22 1.57 -0.20
N VAL A 145 2.50 1.92 1.06
CA VAL A 145 1.90 3.08 1.75
C VAL A 145 2.23 4.38 1.00
N CYS A 146 3.49 4.60 0.64
CA CYS A 146 3.93 5.77 -0.12
C CYS A 146 3.26 5.87 -1.49
N LEU A 147 3.05 4.75 -2.20
CA LEU A 147 2.29 4.76 -3.44
C LEU A 147 0.84 5.20 -3.22
N SER A 148 0.19 4.74 -2.14
CA SER A 148 -1.15 5.22 -1.77
C SER A 148 -1.17 6.72 -1.52
N VAL A 149 -0.17 7.26 -0.81
CA VAL A 149 -0.01 8.72 -0.60
C VAL A 149 0.16 9.46 -1.93
N VAL A 150 1.02 8.96 -2.83
CA VAL A 150 1.18 9.53 -4.18
C VAL A 150 -0.16 9.55 -4.92
N TYR A 151 -0.93 8.46 -4.87
CA TYR A 151 -2.22 8.38 -5.54
C TYR A 151 -3.28 9.32 -4.93
N THR A 152 -3.30 9.47 -3.60
CA THR A 152 -4.16 10.46 -2.93
C THR A 152 -3.86 11.86 -3.49
N ASN A 153 -2.60 12.27 -3.54
CA ASN A 153 -2.19 13.57 -4.09
C ASN A 153 -2.43 13.70 -5.61
N TYR A 154 -2.39 12.59 -6.37
CA TYR A 154 -2.76 12.59 -7.78
C TYR A 154 -4.25 12.89 -7.99
N THR A 155 -5.11 12.35 -7.13
CA THR A 155 -6.57 12.49 -7.25
C THR A 155 -7.13 13.77 -6.64
N CYS A 156 -6.42 14.40 -5.70
CA CYS A 156 -6.80 15.72 -5.17
C CYS A 156 -6.71 16.78 -6.29
N LYS A 157 -7.86 17.37 -6.64
CA LYS A 157 -7.99 18.44 -7.64
C LYS A 157 -8.29 19.76 -6.93
N GLY A 158 -7.38 20.73 -7.00
CA GLY A 158 -7.63 22.09 -6.52
C GLY A 158 -6.37 22.96 -6.53
N SER A 159 -6.45 24.14 -7.17
CA SER A 159 -5.34 25.10 -7.24
C SER A 159 -4.98 25.75 -5.90
N GLU A 160 -5.89 25.74 -4.94
CA GLU A 160 -5.68 26.30 -3.58
C GLU A 160 -4.97 25.32 -2.64
N GLN A 161 -4.60 24.12 -3.12
CA GLN A 161 -4.03 23.04 -2.31
C GLN A 161 -2.77 22.43 -2.95
N GLU A 162 -2.15 23.12 -3.91
CA GLU A 162 -0.97 22.59 -4.63
C GLU A 162 0.23 22.36 -3.70
N ASP A 163 0.37 23.19 -2.68
CA ASP A 163 1.48 23.12 -1.71
C ASP A 163 1.23 22.09 -0.59
N CYS A 164 -0.02 21.67 -0.38
CA CYS A 164 -0.37 20.68 0.65
C CYS A 164 0.10 19.26 0.27
N LEU A 165 0.45 18.48 1.29
CA LEU A 165 0.68 17.04 1.18
C LEU A 165 -0.48 16.29 1.81
N PHE A 166 -1.15 15.43 1.04
CA PHE A 166 -2.27 14.63 1.52
C PHE A 166 -1.83 13.20 1.82
N PHE A 167 -1.97 12.75 3.06
CA PHE A 167 -1.67 11.37 3.44
C PHE A 167 -2.86 10.43 3.19
N GLY A 168 -4.07 10.99 3.17
CA GLY A 168 -5.32 10.24 3.20
C GLY A 168 -5.80 10.04 4.64
N SER A 169 -6.94 9.38 4.81
CA SER A 169 -7.53 9.11 6.14
C SER A 169 -7.66 10.35 7.03
N GLU A 170 -8.08 11.46 6.41
CA GLU A 170 -8.28 12.81 7.00
C GLU A 170 -7.01 13.63 7.25
N PHE A 171 -5.82 13.06 7.08
CA PHE A 171 -4.56 13.77 7.36
C PHE A 171 -3.99 14.48 6.14
N TYR A 172 -3.50 15.68 6.39
CA TYR A 172 -2.73 16.48 5.43
C TYR A 172 -1.72 17.35 6.16
N TRP A 173 -0.71 17.79 5.44
CA TRP A 173 0.23 18.80 5.89
C TRP A 173 0.09 20.04 5.00
N ASP A 174 -0.21 21.17 5.61
CA ASP A 174 -0.15 22.49 5.03
C ASP A 174 1.07 23.27 5.57
N PRO A 175 2.04 23.63 4.71
CA PRO A 175 3.22 24.38 5.13
C PRO A 175 2.91 25.75 5.73
N ALA A 176 1.80 26.39 5.35
CA ALA A 176 1.43 27.71 5.87
C ALA A 176 0.91 27.66 7.31
N ARG A 177 0.52 26.47 7.79
CA ARG A 177 -0.08 26.25 9.11
C ARG A 177 0.85 25.51 10.07
N SER A 178 1.96 25.00 9.56
CA SER A 178 2.89 24.22 10.37
C SER A 178 3.80 25.12 11.20
N ASN A 179 4.15 24.61 12.38
CA ASN A 179 5.02 25.27 13.34
C ASN A 179 6.08 24.31 13.93
N ASP A 180 6.20 23.11 13.36
CA ASP A 180 7.13 22.08 13.81
C ASP A 180 8.23 21.87 12.74
N PRO A 181 9.48 22.29 13.02
CA PRO A 181 10.58 22.19 12.07
C PRO A 181 10.90 20.76 11.60
N LEU A 182 10.78 19.75 12.48
CA LEU A 182 11.09 18.37 12.13
C LEU A 182 9.99 17.78 11.26
N MET A 183 8.73 18.06 11.60
CA MET A 183 7.58 17.67 10.77
C MET A 183 7.63 18.34 9.39
N ASP A 184 8.04 19.61 9.35
CA ASP A 184 8.17 20.37 8.13
C ASP A 184 9.26 19.83 7.22
N GLU A 185 10.44 19.53 7.76
CA GLU A 185 11.52 18.93 6.98
C GLU A 185 11.07 17.61 6.34
N TYR A 186 10.45 16.73 7.14
CA TYR A 186 9.93 15.45 6.68
C TYR A 186 8.84 15.61 5.60
N CYS A 187 7.77 16.36 5.89
CA CYS A 187 6.65 16.52 4.97
C CYS A 187 7.04 17.27 3.70
N LEU A 188 7.94 18.25 3.78
CA LEU A 188 8.41 19.01 2.63
C LEU A 188 9.22 18.11 1.68
N GLU A 189 10.10 17.25 2.21
CA GLU A 189 10.87 16.34 1.37
C GLU A 189 10.01 15.23 0.76
N MET A 190 9.05 14.70 1.52
CA MET A 190 8.01 13.82 0.98
C MET A 190 7.25 14.51 -0.16
N LYS A 191 6.76 15.73 0.05
CA LYS A 191 6.00 16.51 -0.95
C LYS A 191 6.80 16.75 -2.23
N ARG A 192 8.08 17.14 -2.10
CA ARG A 192 8.99 17.30 -3.26
C ARG A 192 9.12 16.00 -4.05
N THR A 193 9.32 14.89 -3.35
CA THR A 193 9.47 13.57 -3.99
C THR A 193 8.17 13.11 -4.65
N VAL A 194 7.03 13.25 -3.97
CA VAL A 194 5.69 13.00 -4.54
C VAL A 194 5.48 13.81 -5.81
N ASN A 195 5.77 15.12 -5.79
CA ASN A 195 5.61 15.97 -6.97
C ASN A 195 6.49 15.55 -8.16
N ARG A 196 7.72 15.07 -7.90
CA ARG A 196 8.59 14.50 -8.94
C ARG A 196 7.99 13.24 -9.56
N ILE A 197 7.36 12.38 -8.77
CA ILE A 197 6.67 11.17 -9.24
C ILE A 197 5.42 11.53 -10.05
N LEU A 198 4.66 12.52 -9.58
CA LEU A 198 3.40 12.92 -10.23
C LEU A 198 3.61 13.64 -11.56
N ALA A 199 4.71 14.35 -11.76
CA ALA A 199 4.96 15.11 -13.00
C ALA A 199 4.85 14.25 -14.28
N PRO A 200 5.55 13.10 -14.42
CA PRO A 200 5.39 12.23 -15.59
C PRO A 200 4.03 11.52 -15.62
N VAL A 201 3.50 11.10 -14.47
CA VAL A 201 2.22 10.39 -14.37
C VAL A 201 1.05 11.27 -14.84
N LYS A 202 1.05 12.56 -14.49
CA LYS A 202 0.04 13.55 -14.92
C LYS A 202 0.02 13.75 -16.44
N LYS A 203 1.14 13.54 -17.14
CA LYS A 203 1.23 13.69 -18.60
C LYS A 203 0.40 12.64 -19.34
N PHE A 204 0.45 11.39 -18.89
CA PHE A 204 -0.24 10.26 -19.56
C PHE A 204 -1.56 9.88 -18.89
N GLY A 205 -1.77 10.36 -17.66
CA GLY A 205 -2.88 9.94 -16.83
C GLY A 205 -2.70 8.51 -16.33
N MET A 206 -3.01 8.31 -15.06
CA MET A 206 -3.09 6.98 -14.45
C MET A 206 -4.54 6.71 -14.02
N SER A 207 -5.09 5.60 -14.47
CA SER A 207 -6.40 5.12 -14.03
C SER A 207 -6.29 4.45 -12.65
N ARG A 208 -7.43 4.17 -12.01
CA ARG A 208 -7.43 3.46 -10.70
C ARG A 208 -6.95 2.02 -10.86
N GLU A 209 -7.32 1.38 -11.95
CA GLU A 209 -6.92 0.03 -12.32
C GLU A 209 -5.40 -0.07 -12.51
N GLU A 210 -4.81 0.92 -13.22
CA GLU A 210 -3.37 1.02 -13.41
C GLU A 210 -2.63 1.20 -12.07
N PHE A 211 -3.13 2.08 -11.20
CA PHE A 211 -2.59 2.27 -9.85
C PHE A 211 -2.58 0.96 -9.04
N ILE A 212 -3.68 0.21 -9.03
CA ILE A 212 -3.80 -1.05 -8.29
C ILE A 212 -2.80 -2.10 -8.79
N LEU A 213 -2.61 -2.19 -10.10
CA LEU A 213 -1.62 -3.12 -10.68
C LEU A 213 -0.20 -2.72 -10.30
N ILE A 214 0.13 -1.43 -10.31
CA ILE A 214 1.43 -0.92 -9.86
C ILE A 214 1.64 -1.21 -8.36
N LYS A 215 0.60 -1.06 -7.54
CA LYS A 215 0.60 -1.38 -6.10
C LYS A 215 0.98 -2.84 -5.85
N LEU A 216 0.41 -3.76 -6.65
CA LEU A 216 0.74 -5.19 -6.61
C LEU A 216 2.15 -5.48 -7.13
N MET A 217 2.58 -4.80 -8.18
CA MET A 217 3.95 -4.95 -8.69
C MET A 217 4.98 -4.55 -7.66
N ILE A 218 4.73 -3.45 -6.91
CA ILE A 218 5.59 -3.03 -5.79
C ILE A 218 5.56 -4.07 -4.68
N LEU A 219 4.38 -4.56 -4.28
CA LEU A 219 4.29 -5.60 -3.24
C LEU A 219 5.11 -6.85 -3.57
N PHE A 220 5.07 -7.32 -4.82
CA PHE A 220 5.77 -8.53 -5.27
C PHE A 220 7.16 -8.26 -5.88
N ASP A 221 7.67 -7.03 -5.81
CA ASP A 221 9.03 -6.74 -6.27
C ASP A 221 10.05 -7.37 -5.32
N CYS A 222 10.85 -8.29 -5.84
CA CYS A 222 11.88 -8.97 -5.06
C CYS A 222 13.30 -8.61 -5.49
N THR A 223 13.48 -7.53 -6.28
CA THR A 223 14.78 -7.17 -6.86
C THR A 223 15.84 -6.93 -5.79
N ASN A 224 15.47 -6.32 -4.67
CA ASN A 224 16.36 -5.99 -3.55
C ASN A 224 15.98 -6.72 -2.24
N LEU A 225 15.20 -7.82 -2.33
CA LEU A 225 14.81 -8.58 -1.15
C LEU A 225 15.87 -9.60 -0.79
N THR A 226 16.43 -9.46 0.40
CA THR A 226 17.33 -10.46 0.99
C THR A 226 16.58 -11.34 1.99
N GLY A 227 17.06 -12.56 2.18
CA GLY A 227 16.52 -13.50 3.16
C GLY A 227 15.24 -14.24 2.73
N ILE A 228 14.60 -13.93 1.60
CA ILE A 228 13.51 -14.77 1.07
C ILE A 228 14.08 -16.07 0.48
N SER A 229 13.36 -17.19 0.65
CA SER A 229 13.73 -18.48 0.06
C SER A 229 13.74 -18.44 -1.47
N ASP A 230 14.42 -19.39 -2.13
CA ASP A 230 14.42 -19.47 -3.59
C ASP A 230 13.00 -19.67 -4.14
N GLU A 231 12.19 -20.52 -3.48
CA GLU A 231 10.78 -20.73 -3.83
C GLU A 231 9.95 -19.45 -3.67
N GLY A 232 10.20 -18.69 -2.60
CA GLY A 232 9.55 -17.41 -2.35
C GLY A 232 9.92 -16.35 -3.39
N LEU A 233 11.18 -16.31 -3.83
CA LEU A 233 11.66 -15.42 -4.89
C LEU A 233 11.04 -15.79 -6.24
N GLU A 234 11.00 -17.07 -6.59
CA GLU A 234 10.34 -17.54 -7.81
C GLU A 234 8.85 -17.17 -7.83
N PHE A 235 8.16 -17.38 -6.70
CA PHE A 235 6.77 -17.00 -6.55
C PHE A 235 6.56 -15.49 -6.75
N ALA A 236 7.32 -14.65 -6.05
CA ALA A 236 7.21 -13.19 -6.13
C ALA A 236 7.47 -12.68 -7.55
N ARG A 237 8.51 -13.19 -8.22
CA ARG A 237 8.81 -12.86 -9.63
C ARG A 237 7.66 -13.23 -10.55
N SER A 238 7.08 -14.42 -10.36
CA SER A 238 5.94 -14.88 -11.14
C SER A 238 4.73 -13.95 -10.98
N MET A 239 4.41 -13.55 -9.75
CA MET A 239 3.32 -12.60 -9.48
C MET A 239 3.59 -11.22 -10.04
N CYS A 240 4.81 -10.69 -9.87
CA CYS A 240 5.21 -9.41 -10.45
C CYS A 240 5.06 -9.43 -11.99
N ASN A 241 5.51 -10.51 -12.66
CA ASN A 241 5.36 -10.67 -14.11
C ASN A 241 3.90 -10.82 -14.55
N LYS A 242 3.07 -11.52 -13.77
CA LYS A 242 1.61 -11.60 -13.99
C LYS A 242 1.01 -10.19 -14.03
N TYR A 243 1.25 -9.37 -13.02
CA TYR A 243 0.67 -8.02 -12.96
C TYR A 243 1.26 -7.06 -13.99
N ARG A 244 2.54 -7.20 -14.36
CA ARG A 244 3.13 -6.46 -15.50
C ARG A 244 2.46 -6.81 -16.82
N ALA A 245 2.20 -8.09 -17.08
CA ALA A 245 1.49 -8.53 -18.27
C ALA A 245 0.03 -8.02 -18.27
N THR A 246 -0.66 -8.09 -17.14
CA THR A 246 -2.00 -7.52 -16.95
C THR A 246 -2.02 -6.02 -17.21
N LEU A 247 -1.03 -5.26 -16.72
CA LEU A 247 -0.91 -3.82 -16.96
C LEU A 247 -0.71 -3.51 -18.44
N SER A 248 0.18 -4.26 -19.11
CA SER A 248 0.41 -4.08 -20.55
C SER A 248 -0.85 -4.33 -21.38
N GLN A 249 -1.65 -5.34 -21.02
CA GLN A 249 -2.92 -5.63 -21.69
C GLN A 249 -3.95 -4.51 -21.44
N LEU A 250 -4.06 -4.05 -20.19
CA LEU A 250 -4.97 -2.96 -19.81
C LEU A 250 -4.64 -1.65 -20.53
N VAL A 251 -3.36 -1.26 -20.54
CA VAL A 251 -2.91 -0.03 -21.21
C VAL A 251 -3.23 -0.11 -22.70
N ARG A 252 -2.90 -1.23 -23.35
CA ARG A 252 -3.18 -1.42 -24.77
C ARG A 252 -4.68 -1.33 -25.06
N PHE A 253 -5.51 -2.00 -24.26
CA PHE A 253 -6.96 -1.94 -24.38
C PHE A 253 -7.50 -0.51 -24.28
N HIS A 254 -7.16 0.24 -23.23
CA HIS A 254 -7.64 1.62 -23.07
C HIS A 254 -7.13 2.58 -24.16
N VAL A 255 -5.88 2.43 -24.61
CA VAL A 255 -5.32 3.28 -25.66
C VAL A 255 -5.91 2.93 -27.03
N GLU A 256 -6.22 1.67 -27.30
CA GLU A 256 -6.95 1.26 -28.50
C GLU A 256 -8.36 1.85 -28.52
N GLU A 257 -9.11 1.79 -27.41
CA GLU A 257 -10.44 2.41 -27.30
C GLU A 257 -10.40 3.93 -27.55
N MET A 258 -9.44 4.62 -26.91
CA MET A 258 -9.22 6.06 -27.09
C MET A 258 -8.82 6.40 -28.53
N GLY A 259 -7.86 5.64 -29.09
CA GLY A 259 -7.35 5.85 -30.44
C GLY A 259 -8.42 5.63 -31.50
N VAL A 260 -9.30 4.65 -31.33
CA VAL A 260 -10.48 4.46 -32.21
C VAL A 260 -11.43 5.65 -32.12
N ALA A 261 -11.72 6.15 -30.91
CA ALA A 261 -12.58 7.31 -30.72
C ALA A 261 -12.00 8.60 -31.33
N GLU A 262 -10.68 8.77 -31.29
CA GLU A 262 -9.97 9.94 -31.81
C GLU A 262 -9.48 9.80 -33.27
N GLY A 263 -9.68 8.64 -33.90
CA GLY A 263 -9.27 8.39 -35.29
C GLY A 263 -7.76 8.24 -35.49
N TRP A 264 -7.03 7.77 -34.48
CA TRP A 264 -5.59 7.52 -34.54
C TRP A 264 -5.25 6.34 -35.45
N SER A 265 -4.07 6.40 -36.09
CA SER A 265 -3.49 5.26 -36.79
C SER A 265 -2.97 4.20 -35.82
N GLY A 266 -2.79 2.96 -36.30
CA GLY A 266 -2.20 1.88 -35.49
C GLY A 266 -0.81 2.23 -34.93
N GLU A 267 0.01 2.95 -35.70
CA GLU A 267 1.34 3.41 -35.25
C GLU A 267 1.25 4.43 -34.11
N GLN A 268 0.25 5.32 -34.14
CA GLN A 268 0.02 6.28 -33.05
C GLN A 268 -0.41 5.56 -31.77
N ILE A 269 -1.32 4.58 -31.88
CA ILE A 269 -1.78 3.74 -30.77
C ILE A 269 -0.61 2.98 -30.15
N ASP A 270 0.22 2.30 -30.95
CA ASP A 270 1.37 1.54 -30.45
C ASP A 270 2.39 2.46 -29.77
N ARG A 271 2.70 3.62 -30.36
CA ARG A 271 3.64 4.59 -29.80
C ARG A 271 3.14 5.14 -28.46
N TYR A 272 1.89 5.58 -28.39
CA TYR A 272 1.30 6.11 -27.15
C TYR A 272 1.22 5.04 -26.06
N SER A 273 0.83 3.80 -26.43
CA SER A 273 0.80 2.66 -25.50
C SER A 273 2.16 2.39 -24.89
N MET A 274 3.22 2.38 -25.72
CA MET A 274 4.59 2.17 -25.24
C MET A 274 5.07 3.29 -24.32
N GLU A 275 4.82 4.56 -24.67
CA GLU A 275 5.22 5.70 -23.84
C GLU A 275 4.49 5.71 -22.50
N LYS A 276 3.18 5.44 -22.51
CA LYS A 276 2.39 5.33 -21.29
C LYS A 276 2.84 4.15 -20.43
N LEU A 277 3.05 2.98 -21.02
CA LEU A 277 3.52 1.80 -20.30
C LEU A 277 4.89 2.05 -19.67
N LYS A 278 5.83 2.66 -20.40
CA LYS A 278 7.14 3.05 -19.85
C LYS A 278 6.97 3.99 -18.65
N CYS A 279 6.14 5.02 -18.78
CA CYS A 279 5.88 5.96 -17.69
C CYS A 279 5.34 5.26 -16.43
N LEU A 280 4.41 4.31 -16.60
CA LEU A 280 3.82 3.57 -15.48
C LEU A 280 4.81 2.56 -14.86
N LEU A 281 5.66 1.92 -15.66
CA LEU A 281 6.68 0.98 -15.19
C LEU A 281 7.86 1.68 -14.49
N ASP A 282 8.07 2.97 -14.71
CA ASP A 282 9.06 3.79 -13.99
C ASP A 282 8.57 4.23 -12.59
N VAL A 283 7.27 4.14 -12.30
CA VAL A 283 6.69 4.54 -11.00
C VAL A 283 7.28 3.71 -9.84
N PRO A 284 7.31 2.36 -9.88
CA PRO A 284 7.93 1.55 -8.82
C PRO A 284 9.36 1.98 -8.46
N MET A 285 10.19 2.32 -9.46
CA MET A 285 11.56 2.77 -9.24
C MET A 285 11.62 4.08 -8.46
N SER A 286 10.69 5.00 -8.73
CA SER A 286 10.61 6.27 -8.03
C SER A 286 10.02 6.11 -6.62
N ILE A 287 9.12 5.14 -6.43
CA ILE A 287 8.58 4.77 -5.13
C ILE A 287 9.64 4.11 -4.24
N GLU A 288 10.63 3.42 -4.79
CA GLU A 288 11.76 2.89 -4.00
C GLU A 288 12.45 4.01 -3.21
N VAL A 289 12.67 5.17 -3.86
CA VAL A 289 13.30 6.34 -3.24
C VAL A 289 12.41 6.92 -2.15
N LEU A 290 11.11 7.11 -2.44
CA LEU A 290 10.15 7.66 -1.49
C LEU A 290 9.94 6.74 -0.28
N GLY A 291 9.77 5.44 -0.50
CA GLY A 291 9.60 4.45 0.56
C GLY A 291 10.86 4.25 1.40
N LYS A 292 12.05 4.48 0.83
CA LYS A 292 13.29 4.54 1.62
C LYS A 292 13.33 5.76 2.52
N LEU A 293 13.02 6.94 1.98
CA LEU A 293 12.94 8.18 2.73
C LEU A 293 11.97 8.06 3.91
N ASP A 294 10.75 7.59 3.63
CA ASP A 294 9.70 7.38 4.62
C ASP A 294 10.16 6.42 5.74
N ASP A 295 10.69 5.25 5.37
CA ASP A 295 11.17 4.25 6.33
C ASP A 295 12.36 4.76 7.18
N ASP A 296 13.34 5.43 6.55
CA ASP A 296 14.51 5.94 7.26
C ASP A 296 14.11 7.05 8.25
N SER A 297 13.27 8.01 7.82
CA SER A 297 12.75 9.10 8.66
C SER A 297 11.88 8.59 9.81
N LEU A 298 10.93 7.69 9.54
CA LEU A 298 10.04 7.16 10.58
C LEU A 298 10.81 6.30 11.58
N ALA A 299 11.79 5.52 11.13
CA ALA A 299 12.63 4.76 12.03
C ALA A 299 13.44 5.65 12.99
N ASP A 300 13.94 6.79 12.51
CA ASP A 300 14.62 7.79 13.36
C ASP A 300 13.63 8.44 14.35
N MET A 301 12.39 8.72 13.93
CA MET A 301 11.33 9.22 14.83
C MET A 301 10.95 8.19 15.91
N VAL A 302 10.91 6.90 15.56
CA VAL A 302 10.67 5.78 16.49
C VAL A 302 11.79 5.65 17.52
N GLU A 303 13.05 5.74 17.09
CA GLU A 303 14.22 5.69 17.98
C GLU A 303 14.17 6.84 19.00
N ASN A 304 13.85 8.05 18.54
CA ASN A 304 13.76 9.24 19.39
C ASN A 304 12.42 9.40 20.13
N ASN A 305 11.45 8.51 19.90
CA ASN A 305 10.07 8.61 20.39
C ASN A 305 9.39 9.96 20.08
N TYR A 306 9.71 10.53 18.94
CA TYR A 306 9.06 11.76 18.48
C TYR A 306 7.60 11.45 18.08
N GLY A 307 6.65 12.30 18.50
CA GLY A 307 5.22 12.10 18.19
C GLY A 307 4.58 10.83 18.78
N GLY A 308 5.20 10.25 19.81
CA GLY A 308 4.74 9.00 20.42
C GLY A 308 4.91 7.77 19.50
N MET A 309 5.86 7.84 18.55
CA MET A 309 6.07 6.78 17.56
C MET A 309 6.71 5.51 18.12
N ARG A 310 7.23 5.51 19.36
CA ARG A 310 7.82 4.30 19.95
C ARG A 310 6.73 3.31 20.33
N GLY A 311 6.85 2.08 19.82
CA GLY A 311 5.98 0.96 20.16
C GLY A 311 6.47 -0.34 19.53
N ILE A 312 5.93 -1.49 19.97
CA ILE A 312 6.35 -2.82 19.54
C ILE A 312 6.21 -2.98 18.02
N LEU A 313 5.04 -2.65 17.46
CA LEU A 313 4.78 -2.80 16.02
C LEU A 313 5.73 -1.95 15.18
N GLN A 314 5.87 -0.67 15.51
CA GLN A 314 6.70 0.26 14.76
C GLN A 314 8.17 -0.18 14.80
N GLN A 315 8.64 -0.56 15.99
CA GLN A 315 10.01 -1.05 16.15
C GLN A 315 10.24 -2.33 15.33
N GLN A 316 9.30 -3.27 15.33
CA GLN A 316 9.40 -4.50 14.53
C GLN A 316 9.41 -4.19 13.03
N ILE A 317 8.52 -3.34 12.52
CA ILE A 317 8.46 -2.95 11.10
C ILE A 317 9.81 -2.37 10.65
N HIS A 318 10.30 -1.33 11.34
CA HIS A 318 11.50 -0.61 10.92
C HIS A 318 12.79 -1.42 11.17
N THR A 319 12.82 -2.22 12.23
CA THR A 319 13.98 -3.10 12.51
C THR A 319 14.08 -4.22 11.47
N GLU A 320 12.97 -4.90 11.15
CA GLU A 320 12.97 -5.94 10.14
C GLU A 320 13.25 -5.37 8.74
N SER A 321 12.72 -4.19 8.40
CA SER A 321 13.07 -3.48 7.15
C SER A 321 14.58 -3.18 7.08
N ARG A 322 15.18 -2.63 8.14
CA ARG A 322 16.60 -2.26 8.18
C ARG A 322 17.56 -3.45 8.17
N LYS A 323 17.22 -4.57 8.81
CA LYS A 323 18.03 -5.81 8.81
C LYS A 323 18.32 -6.31 7.39
N ILE A 324 17.42 -6.01 6.46
CA ILE A 324 17.41 -6.55 5.09
C ILE A 324 18.13 -5.61 4.11
N ARG A 325 18.24 -4.30 4.45
CA ARG A 325 18.90 -3.27 3.63
C ARG A 325 20.42 -3.12 3.86
N ARG A 326 20.97 -3.69 4.94
CA ARG A 326 22.37 -3.44 5.39
C ARG A 326 23.39 -4.54 5.03
N PHE A 327 23.13 -5.35 4.01
CA PHE A 327 24.12 -6.30 3.48
C PHE A 327 24.29 -6.15 1.97
#